data_AF-A0A8J6C1H0-F1
#
_entry.id   AF-A0A8J6C1H0-F1
#
_cell.length_a   1.000
_cell.length_b   1.000
_cell.length_c   1.000
_cell.angle_alpha   90.00
_cell.angle_beta   90.00
_cell.angle_gamma   90.00
#
_symmetry.space_group_name_H-M   'P 1'
#
loop_
_entity.id
_entity.type
_entity.pdbx_description
1 polymer ?
#
loop_
_entity_poly.entity_id
_entity_poly.type
_entity_poly.pdbx_seq_one_letter_code
_entity_poly.pdbx_strand_id
1 'polypeptide(L)'
;MLRLAALACVVAARLLCTAAAPPQPSPALVRVRIRGRQVVATAGETVRSALLRRGLTPHNGRSQAINCRGLGTCGTCAVQVCPSSTARLVPAAHTRAEAVRLRLPPHRPPLGAGALRLACQCRLAEPVEGEGVAGAPPPVLTLIKHRGFWGSEAADHDDDDDGDGGGGNSALPLGPLEFVLDRGARPPPPERGERGGSDGVVRGADGAQGEPGAARAAASAGADADGAAAALGARARATPLCASCADSQMAPCPACDGRGHYECTYRMPDVPRLPDGSRPTGIMAVACAACHGRGTVICRACFRGDPYDVDAVRAIMRRKPD
;
A
#
# COMPACT_ATOMS: atom_id res chain seq x y z
N MET A 1 37.74 48.87 -3.42
CA MET A 1 38.77 48.13 -2.65
C MET A 1 38.20 47.46 -1.39
N LEU A 2 37.47 48.16 -0.50
CA LEU A 2 36.94 47.55 0.76
C LEU A 2 35.91 46.42 0.59
N ARG A 3 35.10 46.42 -0.48
CA ARG A 3 34.06 45.38 -0.69
C ARG A 3 34.59 44.03 -1.19
N LEU A 4 35.80 43.97 -1.78
CA LEU A 4 36.41 42.70 -2.19
C LEU A 4 37.04 41.94 -1.02
N ALA A 5 37.60 42.66 -0.04
CA ALA A 5 38.21 42.03 1.15
C ALA A 5 37.17 41.32 2.04
N ALA A 6 35.96 41.90 2.17
CA ALA A 6 34.87 41.29 2.92
C ALA A 6 34.34 40.00 2.27
N LEU A 7 34.28 39.95 0.93
CA LEU A 7 33.82 38.78 0.20
C LEU A 7 34.85 37.62 0.27
N ALA A 8 36.14 37.93 0.19
CA ALA A 8 37.21 36.94 0.34
C ALA A 8 37.25 36.30 1.73
N CYS A 9 36.94 37.08 2.79
CA CYS A 9 36.88 36.59 4.16
C CYS A 9 35.72 35.60 4.38
N VAL A 10 34.55 35.86 3.78
CA VAL A 10 33.38 34.95 3.87
C VAL A 10 33.59 33.65 3.07
N VAL A 11 34.27 33.72 1.93
CA VAL A 11 34.59 32.53 1.12
C VAL A 11 35.66 31.67 1.81
N ALA A 12 36.72 32.27 2.36
CA ALA A 12 37.75 31.54 3.10
C ALA A 12 37.20 30.85 4.37
N ALA A 13 36.28 31.51 5.10
CA ALA A 13 35.62 30.92 6.26
C ALA A 13 34.72 29.72 5.90
N ARG A 14 34.16 29.67 4.69
CA ARG A 14 33.38 28.52 4.20
C ARG A 14 34.26 27.37 3.71
N LEU A 15 35.47 27.63 3.21
CA LEU A 15 36.39 26.56 2.79
C LEU A 15 37.13 25.89 3.96
N LEU A 16 37.30 26.57 5.10
CA LEU A 16 37.98 26.02 6.27
C LEU A 16 37.07 25.21 7.23
N CYS A 17 35.76 25.23 7.00
CA CYS A 17 34.76 24.53 7.83
C CYS A 17 34.19 23.25 7.19
N THR A 18 34.96 22.56 6.35
CA THR A 18 34.73 21.13 6.09
C THR A 18 35.39 20.30 7.19
N ALA A 19 35.02 20.55 8.44
CA ALA A 19 35.27 19.57 9.48
C ALA A 19 34.45 18.33 9.09
N ALA A 20 35.14 17.25 8.72
CA ALA A 20 34.51 15.95 8.52
C ALA A 20 33.63 15.68 9.74
N ALA A 21 32.33 15.49 9.51
CA ALA A 21 31.41 15.15 10.58
C ALA A 21 32.01 13.99 11.39
N PRO A 22 31.96 14.02 12.73
CA PRO A 22 32.54 12.97 13.56
C PRO A 22 32.04 11.62 13.06
N PRO A 23 32.89 10.56 13.08
CA PRO A 23 32.51 9.25 12.62
C PRO A 23 31.22 8.85 13.34
N GLN A 24 30.13 8.80 12.59
CA GLN A 24 28.83 8.44 13.14
C GLN A 24 28.99 7.07 13.77
N PRO A 25 28.56 6.87 15.03
CA PRO A 25 28.69 5.57 15.68
C PRO A 25 28.01 4.53 14.78
N SER A 26 28.69 3.40 14.57
CA SER A 26 28.14 2.27 13.84
C SER A 26 26.77 1.95 14.41
N PRO A 27 25.74 1.82 13.55
CA PRO A 27 24.38 1.79 14.06
C PRO A 27 24.15 0.48 14.82
N ALA A 28 23.47 0.55 15.96
CA ALA A 28 23.31 -0.62 16.82
C ALA A 28 22.50 -1.73 16.12
N LEU A 29 22.81 -2.97 16.47
CA LEU A 29 22.19 -4.15 15.86
C LEU A 29 21.19 -4.80 16.82
N VAL A 30 20.09 -5.30 16.26
CA VAL A 30 19.01 -5.99 16.97
C VAL A 30 18.69 -7.28 16.22
N ARG A 31 18.58 -8.40 16.95
CA ARG A 31 18.18 -9.69 16.38
C ARG A 31 16.67 -9.80 16.41
N VAL A 32 16.02 -10.02 15.26
CA VAL A 32 14.55 -10.16 15.17
C VAL A 32 14.21 -11.60 14.81
N ARG A 33 13.36 -12.25 15.63
CA ARG A 33 12.89 -13.62 15.45
C ARG A 33 11.40 -13.63 15.15
N ILE A 34 10.99 -14.40 14.14
CA ILE A 34 9.58 -14.60 13.78
C ILE A 34 9.45 -15.93 13.05
N ARG A 35 8.45 -16.75 13.39
CA ARG A 35 8.21 -18.07 12.77
C ARG A 35 9.46 -18.98 12.73
N GLY A 36 10.15 -19.13 13.86
CA GLY A 36 11.39 -19.92 13.95
C GLY A 36 12.61 -19.35 13.21
N ARG A 37 12.44 -18.35 12.34
CA ARG A 37 13.52 -17.71 11.56
C ARG A 37 14.02 -16.45 12.25
N GLN A 38 15.27 -16.08 11.98
CA GLN A 38 15.91 -14.92 12.59
C GLN A 38 16.69 -14.08 11.58
N VAL A 39 16.73 -12.77 11.81
CA VAL A 39 17.50 -11.79 11.04
C VAL A 39 18.19 -10.79 11.98
N VAL A 40 19.28 -10.18 11.51
CA VAL A 40 19.97 -9.10 12.23
C VAL A 40 19.64 -7.77 11.55
N ALA A 41 18.96 -6.89 12.27
CA ALA A 41 18.50 -5.60 11.79
C ALA A 41 19.16 -4.43 12.52
N THR A 42 19.09 -3.26 11.92
CA THR A 42 19.64 -2.04 12.51
C THR A 42 18.58 -1.35 13.37
N ALA A 43 18.98 -0.84 14.53
CA ALA A 43 18.13 0.01 15.35
C ALA A 43 17.62 1.22 14.54
N GLY A 44 16.39 1.65 14.83
CA GLY A 44 15.67 2.68 14.07
C GLY A 44 14.94 2.17 12.81
N GLU A 45 15.26 0.99 12.26
CA GLU A 45 14.44 0.38 11.19
C GLU A 45 13.02 0.09 11.70
N THR A 46 12.01 0.25 10.84
CA THR A 46 10.67 -0.27 11.16
C THR A 46 10.75 -1.80 11.20
N VAL A 47 9.98 -2.44 12.10
CA VAL A 47 9.99 -3.90 12.20
C VAL A 47 9.59 -4.54 10.87
N ARG A 48 8.64 -3.94 10.14
CA ARG A 48 8.26 -4.37 8.80
C ARG A 48 9.44 -4.31 7.82
N SER A 49 10.13 -3.16 7.70
CA SER A 49 11.25 -3.03 6.77
C SER A 49 12.39 -3.97 7.14
N ALA A 50 12.66 -4.12 8.45
CA ALA A 50 13.71 -4.97 8.98
C ALA A 50 13.55 -6.44 8.53
N LEU A 51 12.31 -6.95 8.56
CA LEU A 51 11.94 -8.28 8.09
C LEU A 51 12.01 -8.38 6.56
N LEU A 52 11.32 -7.49 5.84
CA LEU A 52 11.16 -7.59 4.38
C LEU A 52 12.48 -7.46 3.62
N ARG A 53 13.39 -6.57 4.07
CA ARG A 53 14.73 -6.44 3.46
C ARG A 53 15.58 -7.71 3.56
N ARG A 54 15.23 -8.61 4.49
CA ARG A 54 16.01 -9.79 4.83
C ARG A 54 15.25 -11.08 4.51
N GLY A 55 14.27 -10.99 3.60
CA GLY A 55 13.51 -12.15 3.11
C GLY A 55 12.58 -12.79 4.13
N LEU A 56 12.20 -12.07 5.19
CA LEU A 56 11.14 -12.46 6.13
C LEU A 56 9.93 -11.55 5.95
N THR A 57 8.76 -11.99 6.44
CA THR A 57 7.53 -11.20 6.28
C THR A 57 6.68 -11.22 7.55
N PRO A 58 6.12 -10.06 7.97
CA PRO A 58 5.08 -10.00 9.01
C PRO A 58 3.67 -10.31 8.46
N HIS A 59 3.56 -10.71 7.19
CA HIS A 59 2.31 -10.95 6.47
C HIS A 59 2.05 -12.46 6.28
N ASN A 60 0.79 -12.82 6.04
CA ASN A 60 0.31 -14.19 5.86
C ASN A 60 -0.20 -14.39 4.43
N GLY A 61 0.20 -15.47 3.76
CA GLY A 61 -0.31 -15.87 2.44
C GLY A 61 -0.49 -14.69 1.48
N ARG A 62 -1.71 -14.50 0.95
CA ARG A 62 -2.04 -13.42 0.00
C ARG A 62 -1.81 -12.00 0.53
N SER A 63 -1.83 -11.77 1.84
CA SER A 63 -1.57 -10.44 2.41
C SER A 63 -0.13 -9.95 2.17
N GLN A 64 0.78 -10.83 1.76
CA GLN A 64 2.11 -10.45 1.26
C GLN A 64 2.01 -9.54 0.01
N ALA A 65 1.04 -9.78 -0.87
CA ALA A 65 0.80 -8.96 -2.07
C ALA A 65 -0.22 -7.83 -1.84
N ILE A 66 -1.25 -8.05 -1.01
CA ILE A 66 -2.34 -7.08 -0.79
C ILE A 66 -2.31 -6.44 0.60
N ASN A 67 -1.24 -5.70 0.90
CA ASN A 67 -1.10 -4.91 2.12
C ASN A 67 -0.95 -3.40 1.84
N CYS A 68 -1.05 -2.58 2.90
CA CYS A 68 -1.00 -1.11 2.82
C CYS A 68 0.40 -0.51 2.74
N ARG A 69 1.45 -1.32 2.58
CA ARG A 69 2.85 -0.92 2.36
C ARG A 69 3.47 0.02 3.42
N GLY A 70 2.88 0.08 4.62
CA GLY A 70 3.39 0.89 5.72
C GLY A 70 2.40 1.90 6.31
N LEU A 71 1.25 2.13 5.66
CA LEU A 71 0.28 3.16 6.09
C LEU A 71 -0.40 2.89 7.45
N GLY A 72 -0.37 1.66 7.95
CA GLY A 72 -1.02 1.29 9.21
C GLY A 72 -2.54 1.09 9.10
N THR A 73 -3.10 1.04 7.89
CA THR A 73 -4.56 0.97 7.65
C THR A 73 -5.09 -0.45 7.42
N CYS A 74 -4.28 -1.39 6.91
CA CYS A 74 -4.78 -2.74 6.61
C CYS A 74 -4.76 -3.70 7.82
N GLY A 75 -3.84 -3.50 8.77
CA GLY A 75 -3.67 -4.37 9.94
C GLY A 75 -3.06 -5.75 9.66
N THR A 76 -2.63 -6.06 8.43
CA THR A 76 -2.10 -7.40 8.07
C THR A 76 -0.67 -7.65 8.55
N CYS A 77 0.03 -6.61 9.02
CA CYS A 77 1.34 -6.70 9.66
C CYS A 77 1.25 -6.77 11.20
N ALA A 78 0.09 -7.14 11.74
CA ALA A 78 -0.08 -7.34 13.17
C ALA A 78 0.81 -8.51 13.65
N VAL A 79 1.60 -8.26 14.69
CA VAL A 79 2.51 -9.20 15.35
C VAL A 79 2.42 -9.02 16.86
N GLN A 80 2.42 -10.11 17.61
CA GLN A 80 2.50 -10.07 19.06
C GLN A 80 3.98 -10.02 19.47
N VAL A 81 4.33 -9.07 20.33
CA VAL A 81 5.66 -9.04 20.95
C VAL A 81 5.69 -10.05 22.09
N CYS A 82 6.61 -11.00 22.03
CA CYS A 82 6.78 -12.00 23.08
C CYS A 82 7.36 -11.34 24.34
N PRO A 83 6.84 -11.63 25.55
CA PRO A 83 7.37 -11.09 26.81
C PRO A 83 8.85 -11.39 27.07
N SER A 84 9.40 -12.46 26.47
CA SER A 84 10.83 -12.81 26.57
C SER A 84 11.74 -11.95 25.68
N SER A 85 11.18 -11.00 24.91
CA SER A 85 11.97 -10.09 24.08
C SER A 85 12.80 -9.16 24.96
N THR A 86 14.11 -9.12 24.71
CA THR A 86 15.02 -8.18 25.38
C THR A 86 15.16 -6.87 24.59
N ALA A 87 14.83 -6.87 23.31
CA ALA A 87 14.77 -5.65 22.51
C ALA A 87 13.44 -4.91 22.71
N ARG A 88 13.49 -3.58 22.73
CA ARG A 88 12.33 -2.71 22.84
C ARG A 88 11.91 -2.14 21.49
N LEU A 89 10.68 -1.62 21.45
CA LEU A 89 10.10 -0.93 20.29
C LEU A 89 9.86 0.55 20.58
N VAL A 90 10.00 1.38 19.55
CA VAL A 90 9.67 2.81 19.60
C VAL A 90 8.60 3.15 18.55
N PRO A 91 7.50 3.81 18.92
CA PRO A 91 7.12 4.17 20.29
C PRO A 91 6.76 2.92 21.12
N ALA A 92 6.97 3.02 22.44
CA ALA A 92 6.61 1.94 23.38
C ALA A 92 5.08 1.71 23.40
N ALA A 93 4.30 2.79 23.40
CA ALA A 93 2.85 2.76 23.26
C ALA A 93 2.41 2.65 21.79
N HIS A 94 1.14 2.29 21.58
CA HIS A 94 0.52 2.32 20.26
C HIS A 94 0.49 3.74 19.69
N THR A 95 0.80 3.88 18.39
CA THR A 95 0.48 5.11 17.68
C THR A 95 -1.04 5.30 17.54
N ARG A 96 -1.52 6.51 17.23
CA ARG A 96 -2.96 6.74 16.97
C ARG A 96 -3.50 5.84 15.85
N ALA A 97 -2.76 5.68 14.76
CA ALA A 97 -3.16 4.84 13.63
C ALA A 97 -3.26 3.36 14.05
N GLU A 98 -2.27 2.88 14.80
CA GLU A 98 -2.23 1.54 15.36
C GLU A 98 -3.40 1.28 16.31
N ALA A 99 -3.64 2.19 17.26
CA ALA A 99 -4.73 2.08 18.22
C ALA A 99 -6.10 2.03 17.54
N VAL A 100 -6.33 2.85 16.50
CA VAL A 100 -7.58 2.81 15.72
C VAL A 100 -7.69 1.48 14.98
N ARG A 101 -6.64 1.06 14.26
CA ARG A 101 -6.74 -0.11 13.39
C ARG A 101 -6.91 -1.42 14.16
N LEU A 102 -6.22 -1.56 15.30
CA LEU A 102 -6.29 -2.76 16.15
C LEU A 102 -7.62 -2.87 16.93
N ARG A 103 -8.44 -1.82 16.97
CA ARG A 103 -9.80 -1.86 17.52
C ARG A 103 -10.86 -2.24 16.49
N LEU A 104 -10.50 -2.30 15.20
CA LEU A 104 -11.40 -2.67 14.12
C LEU A 104 -11.26 -4.16 13.79
N PRO A 105 -12.35 -4.83 13.37
CA PRO A 105 -12.30 -6.21 12.90
C PRO A 105 -11.18 -6.46 11.86
N PRO A 106 -10.61 -7.68 11.82
CA PRO A 106 -10.92 -8.84 12.66
C PRO A 106 -10.21 -8.86 14.03
N HIS A 107 -9.45 -7.82 14.37
CA HIS A 107 -8.75 -7.73 15.65
C HIS A 107 -9.77 -7.47 16.78
N ARG A 108 -9.68 -8.24 17.87
CA ARG A 108 -10.49 -8.04 19.09
C ARG A 108 -9.56 -7.72 20.26
N PRO A 109 -9.75 -6.60 20.99
CA PRO A 109 -9.08 -6.39 22.26
C PRO A 109 -9.60 -7.35 23.35
N PRO A 110 -8.74 -7.93 24.22
CA PRO A 110 -7.30 -8.09 24.08
C PRO A 110 -6.96 -9.58 23.92
N LEU A 111 -6.43 -9.98 22.75
CA LEU A 111 -5.59 -11.18 22.70
C LEU A 111 -4.46 -10.97 23.73
N GLY A 112 -4.43 -11.82 24.75
CA GLY A 112 -3.88 -11.55 26.07
C GLY A 112 -2.43 -11.04 26.14
N ALA A 113 -2.17 -10.22 27.15
CA ALA A 113 -0.90 -9.94 27.85
C ALA A 113 0.43 -9.79 27.07
N GLY A 114 0.43 -9.73 25.74
CA GLY A 114 1.58 -9.41 24.89
C GLY A 114 1.17 -8.35 23.89
N ALA A 115 1.87 -7.21 23.89
CA ALA A 115 1.47 -6.05 23.11
C ALA A 115 1.38 -6.39 21.62
N LEU A 116 0.16 -6.62 21.12
CA LEU A 116 -0.08 -6.72 19.68
C LEU A 116 0.34 -5.38 19.06
N ARG A 117 1.29 -5.42 18.13
CA ARG A 117 1.81 -4.25 17.43
C ARG A 117 1.59 -4.37 15.94
N LEU A 118 1.47 -3.23 15.26
CA LEU A 118 1.63 -3.18 13.80
C LEU A 118 3.11 -3.01 13.47
N ALA A 119 3.72 -4.02 12.84
CA ALA A 119 5.15 -4.00 12.52
C ALA A 119 5.59 -2.77 11.67
N CYS A 120 4.68 -2.15 10.92
CA CYS A 120 4.97 -0.93 10.17
C CYS A 120 4.88 0.37 10.96
N GLN A 121 4.31 0.35 12.17
CA GLN A 121 4.12 1.53 13.02
C GLN A 121 5.10 1.60 14.18
N CYS A 122 5.97 0.60 14.34
CA CYS A 122 6.98 0.54 15.37
C CYS A 122 8.37 0.30 14.78
N ARG A 123 9.38 0.79 15.49
CA ARG A 123 10.79 0.67 15.16
C ARG A 123 11.54 -0.09 16.22
N LEU A 124 12.66 -0.68 15.83
CA LEU A 124 13.65 -1.23 16.75
C LEU A 124 14.27 -0.11 17.56
N ALA A 125 14.21 -0.18 18.89
CA ALA A 125 14.84 0.81 19.75
C ALA A 125 16.37 0.71 19.69
N GLU A 126 17.05 1.83 19.88
CA GLU A 126 18.46 1.80 20.27
C GLU A 126 18.59 1.11 21.65
N PRO A 127 19.63 0.31 21.89
CA PRO A 127 19.97 -0.18 23.23
C PRO A 127 20.17 1.01 24.18
N VAL A 128 19.78 0.88 25.46
CA VAL A 128 20.12 1.93 26.45
C VAL A 128 21.59 1.75 26.82
N GLU A 129 22.33 2.85 26.92
CA GLU A 129 23.68 2.86 27.49
C GLU A 129 23.66 2.21 28.88
N GLY A 130 24.45 1.15 29.08
CA GLY A 130 24.46 0.32 30.29
C GLY A 130 23.81 -1.06 30.15
N GLU A 131 22.96 -1.27 29.14
CA GLU A 131 22.46 -2.60 28.73
C GLU A 131 23.38 -3.19 27.66
N GLY A 132 24.56 -3.64 28.07
CA GLY A 132 25.52 -4.26 27.17
C GLY A 132 26.94 -3.92 27.58
N VAL A 133 27.60 -4.87 28.22
CA VAL A 133 29.07 -4.89 28.31
C VAL A 133 29.60 -4.90 26.87
N ALA A 134 30.68 -4.18 26.56
CA ALA A 134 31.35 -4.31 25.26
C ALA A 134 31.60 -5.80 24.95
N GLY A 135 30.98 -6.32 23.89
CA GLY A 135 31.00 -7.75 23.53
C GLY A 135 29.73 -8.55 23.87
N ALA A 136 28.71 -7.95 24.49
CA ALA A 136 27.42 -8.61 24.72
C ALA A 136 26.68 -8.88 23.39
N PRO A 137 25.94 -10.01 23.28
CA PRO A 137 25.16 -10.31 22.09
C PRO A 137 24.05 -9.27 21.87
N PRO A 138 23.68 -8.98 20.61
CA PRO A 138 22.64 -8.00 20.31
C PRO A 138 21.31 -8.40 20.95
N PRO A 139 20.51 -7.42 21.44
CA PRO A 139 19.21 -7.69 22.03
C PRO A 139 18.29 -8.39 21.02
N VAL A 140 17.34 -9.17 21.53
CA VAL A 140 16.48 -10.05 20.73
C VAL A 140 15.03 -9.58 20.82
N LEU A 141 14.42 -9.30 19.67
CA LEU A 141 12.99 -9.09 19.52
C LEU A 141 12.35 -10.39 19.02
N THR A 142 11.53 -11.04 19.85
CA THR A 142 10.80 -12.25 19.46
C THR A 142 9.35 -11.89 19.15
N LEU A 143 8.93 -12.16 17.93
CA LEU A 143 7.60 -11.85 17.40
C LEU A 143 6.82 -13.13 17.12
N ILE A 144 5.56 -13.13 17.53
CA ILE A 144 4.59 -14.18 17.19
C ILE A 144 3.69 -13.64 16.08
N LYS A 145 3.65 -14.36 14.95
CA LYS A 145 2.70 -14.08 13.88
C LYS A 145 1.58 -15.11 13.93
N HIS A 146 0.44 -14.64 14.42
CA HIS A 146 -0.83 -15.37 14.41
C HIS A 146 -1.30 -15.78 13.00
N ARG A 147 -2.16 -16.80 12.95
CA ARG A 147 -2.75 -17.38 11.73
C ARG A 147 -3.89 -16.50 11.17
N GLY A 148 -4.44 -16.87 10.01
CA GLY A 148 -5.48 -16.12 9.30
C GLY A 148 -4.96 -14.89 8.56
N PHE A 149 -5.75 -14.32 7.65
CA PHE A 149 -5.28 -13.24 6.77
C PHE A 149 -4.74 -12.00 7.52
N TRP A 150 -5.32 -11.68 8.67
CA TRP A 150 -4.90 -10.54 9.50
C TRP A 150 -4.00 -10.92 10.68
N GLY A 151 -3.76 -12.20 10.94
CA GLY A 151 -3.16 -12.62 12.21
C GLY A 151 -4.16 -12.54 13.38
N SER A 152 -5.43 -12.88 13.13
CA SER A 152 -6.52 -12.81 14.11
C SER A 152 -6.81 -14.15 14.79
N GLU A 153 -6.24 -15.24 14.28
CA GLU A 153 -6.41 -16.58 14.82
C GLU A 153 -5.17 -16.94 15.65
N ALA A 154 -5.36 -17.46 16.86
CA ALA A 154 -4.25 -17.88 17.70
C ALA A 154 -3.30 -18.80 16.90
N ALA A 155 -2.00 -18.61 17.09
CA ALA A 155 -1.05 -19.59 16.59
C ALA A 155 -1.04 -20.71 17.64
N ASP A 156 -1.47 -21.90 17.28
CA ASP A 156 -1.30 -23.07 18.14
C ASP A 156 0.21 -23.27 18.37
N HIS A 157 0.58 -23.59 19.61
CA HIS A 157 1.99 -23.49 20.05
C HIS A 157 2.89 -24.64 19.56
N ASP A 158 2.37 -25.58 18.74
CA ASP A 158 3.06 -26.85 18.45
C ASP A 158 3.03 -27.31 16.99
N ASP A 159 2.80 -26.43 16.01
CA ASP A 159 3.00 -26.79 14.59
C ASP A 159 4.23 -26.07 14.04
N ASP A 160 5.38 -26.73 14.18
CA ASP A 160 6.42 -26.65 13.17
C ASP A 160 5.81 -27.11 11.83
N ASP A 161 5.90 -26.23 10.83
CA ASP A 161 5.85 -26.58 9.40
C ASP A 161 4.52 -27.06 8.81
N ASP A 162 3.61 -26.11 8.53
CA ASP A 162 2.66 -26.24 7.42
C ASP A 162 2.94 -25.17 6.36
N GLY A 163 4.00 -25.38 5.58
CA GLY A 163 3.96 -25.19 4.13
C GLY A 163 3.49 -23.84 3.55
N ASP A 164 4.00 -22.70 4.04
CA ASP A 164 4.10 -21.47 3.21
C ASP A 164 5.57 -21.08 3.10
N GLY A 165 6.31 -21.90 2.35
CA GLY A 165 7.69 -21.70 1.97
C GLY A 165 7.90 -20.40 1.20
N GLY A 166 8.01 -19.29 1.91
CA GLY A 166 8.68 -18.06 1.47
C GLY A 166 10.16 -18.07 1.82
N GLY A 167 10.82 -19.22 1.67
CA GLY A 167 12.25 -19.41 1.87
C GLY A 167 12.94 -19.45 0.51
N GLY A 168 13.15 -18.29 -0.12
CA GLY A 168 13.83 -18.22 -1.40
C GLY A 168 13.47 -16.95 -2.14
N ASN A 169 14.23 -15.88 -1.87
CA ASN A 169 14.30 -14.68 -2.70
C ASN A 169 12.96 -14.20 -3.26
N SER A 170 11.93 -14.03 -2.40
CA SER A 170 10.67 -13.44 -2.86
C SER A 170 10.96 -11.97 -3.17
N ALA A 171 11.22 -11.69 -4.45
CA ALA A 171 11.22 -10.35 -4.97
C ALA A 171 9.95 -9.69 -4.45
N LEU A 172 10.13 -8.69 -3.59
CA LEU A 172 9.01 -7.93 -3.05
C LEU A 172 8.15 -7.52 -4.25
N PRO A 173 6.81 -7.66 -4.21
CA PRO A 173 5.99 -7.48 -5.41
C PRO A 173 6.18 -6.14 -6.11
N LEU A 174 6.66 -5.13 -5.36
CA LEU A 174 6.92 -3.78 -5.86
C LEU A 174 8.41 -3.38 -5.74
N GLY A 175 9.31 -4.32 -5.47
CA GLY A 175 10.73 -4.06 -5.29
C GLY A 175 11.00 -2.96 -4.26
N PRO A 176 11.82 -1.94 -4.58
CA PRO A 176 12.10 -0.82 -3.68
C PRO A 176 10.86 -0.01 -3.26
N LEU A 177 9.79 -0.01 -4.07
CA LEU A 177 8.56 0.73 -3.76
C LEU A 177 7.82 0.16 -2.54
N GLU A 178 8.17 -1.06 -2.10
CA GLU A 178 7.64 -1.70 -0.89
C GLU A 178 7.76 -0.83 0.37
N PHE A 179 8.78 0.04 0.39
CA PHE A 179 9.20 0.79 1.57
C PHE A 179 8.82 2.28 1.52
N VAL A 180 8.25 2.76 0.42
CA VAL A 180 7.96 4.20 0.21
C VAL A 180 7.04 4.77 1.28
N LEU A 181 6.11 3.95 1.81
CA LEU A 181 5.17 4.37 2.84
C LEU A 181 5.59 3.95 4.26
N ASP A 182 6.73 3.28 4.42
CA ASP A 182 7.30 3.02 5.73
C ASP A 182 7.85 4.33 6.27
N ARG A 183 7.12 4.92 7.24
CA ARG A 183 7.52 6.19 7.85
C ARG A 183 8.96 6.08 8.32
N GLY A 184 9.80 7.03 7.93
CA GLY A 184 11.23 7.12 8.27
C GLY A 184 12.04 5.84 8.04
N ALA A 185 11.70 5.04 7.03
CA ALA A 185 12.65 4.08 6.49
C ALA A 185 13.87 4.88 5.99
N ARG A 186 15.01 4.72 6.65
CA ARG A 186 16.28 5.19 6.07
C ARG A 186 16.48 4.38 4.79
N PRO A 187 16.76 5.00 3.63
CA PRO A 187 17.12 4.24 2.44
C PRO A 187 18.26 3.28 2.81
N PRO A 188 18.26 2.04 2.28
CA PRO A 188 19.40 1.16 2.51
C PRO A 188 20.68 1.91 2.11
N PRO A 189 21.79 1.75 2.86
CA PRO A 189 23.06 2.28 2.40
C PRO A 189 23.30 1.78 0.97
N PRO A 190 23.84 2.61 0.07
CA PRO A 190 24.12 2.16 -1.29
C PRO A 190 24.97 0.90 -1.19
N GLU A 191 24.50 -0.18 -1.83
CA GLU A 191 25.29 -1.39 -1.97
C GLU A 191 26.63 -0.96 -2.57
N ARG A 192 27.74 -1.22 -1.87
CA ARG A 192 29.06 -1.06 -2.46
C ARG A 192 29.10 -2.10 -3.57
N GLY A 193 28.78 -1.68 -4.79
CA GLY A 193 28.74 -2.56 -5.95
C GLY A 193 30.01 -3.39 -5.95
N GLU A 194 29.86 -4.69 -5.76
CA GLU A 194 30.89 -5.63 -6.13
C GLU A 194 31.15 -5.36 -7.61
N ARG A 195 32.35 -4.89 -7.92
CA ARG A 195 32.84 -4.77 -9.28
C ARG A 195 32.94 -6.18 -9.83
N GLY A 196 31.82 -6.72 -10.31
CA GLY A 196 31.79 -7.85 -11.20
C GLY A 196 32.44 -7.41 -12.50
N GLY A 197 33.73 -7.71 -12.63
CA GLY A 197 34.42 -7.64 -13.91
C GLY A 197 33.72 -8.56 -14.89
N SER A 198 33.00 -7.98 -15.83
CA SER A 198 32.68 -8.64 -17.09
C SER A 198 33.64 -8.08 -18.12
N ASP A 199 34.72 -8.83 -18.33
CA ASP A 199 35.56 -8.68 -19.51
C ASP A 199 34.72 -8.96 -20.77
N GLY A 200 34.83 -8.06 -21.73
CA GLY A 200 34.78 -8.36 -23.17
C GLY A 200 33.42 -8.75 -23.75
N VAL A 201 32.86 -7.86 -24.56
CA VAL A 201 33.03 -7.88 -26.03
C VAL A 201 32.23 -6.70 -26.60
N VAL A 202 32.96 -5.74 -27.16
CA VAL A 202 32.41 -4.67 -28.00
C VAL A 202 32.37 -5.18 -29.44
N ARG A 203 31.18 -5.20 -30.04
CA ARG A 203 30.94 -5.06 -31.49
C ARG A 203 29.81 -4.03 -31.60
N GLY A 204 30.06 -2.80 -32.07
CA GLY A 204 30.43 -2.48 -33.45
C GLY A 204 29.17 -2.62 -34.30
N ALA A 205 28.28 -1.63 -34.29
CA ALA A 205 28.20 -0.50 -35.23
C ALA A 205 27.29 -0.81 -36.44
N ASP A 206 26.74 0.26 -37.03
CA ASP A 206 25.89 0.35 -38.23
C ASP A 206 24.37 0.25 -37.92
N GLY A 207 23.53 1.28 -38.10
CA GLY A 207 23.59 2.46 -38.97
C GLY A 207 22.53 2.31 -40.05
N ALA A 208 21.46 3.11 -40.00
CA ALA A 208 20.71 3.58 -41.18
C ALA A 208 19.54 4.50 -40.77
N GLN A 209 19.73 5.79 -41.05
CA GLN A 209 18.70 6.81 -41.14
C GLN A 209 17.98 6.67 -42.50
N GLY A 210 16.70 7.02 -42.58
CA GLY A 210 15.98 7.03 -43.86
C GLY A 210 14.51 7.44 -43.79
N GLU A 211 14.25 8.72 -43.51
CA GLU A 211 13.11 9.48 -44.04
C GLU A 211 13.76 10.60 -44.89
N PRO A 212 13.23 11.04 -46.06
CA PRO A 212 11.92 11.71 -46.11
C PRO A 212 11.18 11.61 -47.48
N GLY A 213 9.96 12.15 -47.57
CA GLY A 213 9.35 12.36 -48.88
C GLY A 213 7.93 12.91 -48.91
N ALA A 214 7.73 14.14 -48.42
CA ALA A 214 6.52 14.91 -48.74
C ALA A 214 6.68 15.58 -50.12
N ALA A 215 5.76 15.31 -51.05
CA ALA A 215 5.55 16.14 -52.24
C ALA A 215 4.07 16.18 -52.64
N ARG A 216 3.66 17.39 -53.00
CA ARG A 216 2.31 17.92 -53.25
C ARG A 216 1.76 17.63 -54.67
N ALA A 217 0.48 18.03 -54.82
CA ALA A 217 -0.23 18.52 -56.02
C ALA A 217 -1.06 17.45 -56.74
N ALA A 218 -2.41 17.48 -56.73
CA ALA A 218 -3.41 18.47 -57.19
C ALA A 218 -3.99 18.14 -58.59
N ALA A 219 -5.31 18.34 -58.70
CA ALA A 219 -6.20 18.28 -59.88
C ALA A 219 -6.57 16.87 -60.40
N SER A 220 -7.80 16.55 -60.84
CA SER A 220 -8.98 17.35 -61.22
C SER A 220 -10.26 16.47 -61.25
N ALA A 221 -11.43 17.15 -61.25
CA ALA A 221 -12.77 16.82 -61.82
C ALA A 221 -13.13 15.33 -62.03
N GLY A 222 -14.28 14.80 -61.57
CA GLY A 222 -15.64 15.34 -61.57
C GLY A 222 -16.51 14.34 -62.33
N ALA A 223 -17.41 13.61 -61.64
CA ALA A 223 -18.54 12.87 -62.23
C ALA A 223 -19.45 12.33 -61.12
N ASP A 224 -20.72 12.75 -61.18
CA ASP A 224 -21.93 11.98 -60.90
C ASP A 224 -22.23 11.58 -59.45
N ALA A 225 -22.70 12.58 -58.71
CA ALA A 225 -23.69 12.39 -57.66
C ALA A 225 -25.06 12.18 -58.33
N ASP A 226 -25.52 10.93 -58.44
CA ASP A 226 -26.95 10.52 -58.50
C ASP A 226 -27.07 9.02 -58.79
N GLY A 227 -26.65 8.18 -57.83
CA GLY A 227 -26.77 6.72 -57.98
C GLY A 227 -26.49 5.87 -56.74
N ALA A 228 -25.97 6.44 -55.65
CA ALA A 228 -25.62 5.70 -54.43
C ALA A 228 -26.63 5.85 -53.27
N ALA A 229 -27.83 6.38 -53.52
CA ALA A 229 -28.85 6.59 -52.49
C ALA A 229 -29.81 5.40 -52.27
N ALA A 230 -29.71 4.32 -53.06
CA ALA A 230 -30.68 3.21 -53.03
C ALA A 230 -30.13 1.86 -52.55
N ALA A 231 -28.88 1.79 -52.07
CA ALA A 231 -28.26 0.54 -51.58
C ALA A 231 -27.54 0.67 -50.22
N LEU A 232 -27.88 1.69 -49.43
CA LEU A 232 -27.45 1.85 -48.03
C LEU A 232 -28.59 1.59 -47.02
N GLY A 233 -29.72 1.07 -47.51
CA GLY A 233 -30.78 0.53 -46.67
C GLY A 233 -30.40 -0.87 -46.17
N ALA A 234 -30.38 -1.04 -44.86
CA ALA A 234 -30.36 -2.33 -44.15
C ALA A 234 -29.03 -3.07 -44.00
N ARG A 235 -27.96 -2.39 -43.55
CA ARG A 235 -26.98 -3.00 -42.62
C ARG A 235 -26.46 -1.95 -41.63
N ALA A 236 -27.36 -1.34 -40.86
CA ALA A 236 -26.98 -0.88 -39.53
C ALA A 236 -26.55 -2.14 -38.77
N ARG A 237 -25.24 -2.43 -38.75
CA ARG A 237 -24.69 -3.41 -37.82
C ARG A 237 -25.11 -2.89 -36.47
N ALA A 238 -26.09 -3.56 -35.83
CA ALA A 238 -26.47 -3.26 -34.48
C ALA A 238 -25.18 -3.26 -33.68
N THR A 239 -24.72 -2.07 -33.28
CA THR A 239 -23.59 -1.97 -32.37
C THR A 239 -23.97 -2.83 -31.19
N PRO A 240 -23.17 -3.83 -30.81
CA PRO A 240 -23.55 -4.72 -29.74
C PRO A 240 -23.84 -3.86 -28.51
N LEU A 241 -25.07 -3.95 -28.00
CA LEU A 241 -25.47 -3.24 -26.81
C LEU A 241 -24.43 -3.53 -25.73
N CYS A 242 -24.07 -2.52 -24.93
CA CYS A 242 -23.15 -2.73 -23.83
C CYS A 242 -23.63 -3.89 -22.95
N ALA A 243 -22.85 -4.97 -22.89
CA ALA A 243 -23.24 -6.17 -22.15
C ALA A 243 -23.52 -5.90 -20.65
N SER A 244 -22.97 -4.81 -20.10
CA SER A 244 -23.16 -4.44 -18.69
C SER A 244 -24.41 -3.61 -18.42
N CYS A 245 -24.97 -2.89 -19.40
CA CYS A 245 -26.13 -2.01 -19.16
C CYS A 245 -27.18 -2.01 -20.27
N ALA A 246 -27.02 -2.84 -21.30
CA ALA A 246 -27.83 -2.83 -22.51
C ALA A 246 -27.98 -1.41 -23.11
N ASP A 247 -26.88 -0.66 -23.15
CA ASP A 247 -26.78 0.75 -23.58
C ASP A 247 -27.65 1.78 -22.84
N SER A 248 -28.26 1.42 -21.71
CA SER A 248 -28.97 2.38 -20.85
C SER A 248 -28.03 3.43 -20.21
N GLN A 249 -26.72 3.18 -20.24
CA GLN A 249 -25.68 3.91 -19.51
C GLN A 249 -25.82 3.85 -17.98
N MET A 250 -26.76 3.05 -17.47
CA MET A 250 -27.03 2.85 -16.04
C MET A 250 -26.89 1.36 -15.70
N ALA A 251 -26.21 1.05 -14.61
CA ALA A 251 -26.08 -0.30 -14.10
C ALA A 251 -26.60 -0.35 -12.66
N PRO A 252 -27.09 -1.51 -12.17
CA PRO A 252 -27.37 -1.70 -10.76
C PRO A 252 -26.16 -1.31 -9.91
N CYS A 253 -26.40 -0.56 -8.84
CA CYS A 253 -25.35 -0.14 -7.92
C CYS A 253 -24.76 -1.39 -7.25
N PRO A 254 -23.48 -1.71 -7.46
CA PRO A 254 -22.87 -2.92 -6.89
C PRO A 254 -22.68 -2.81 -5.37
N ALA A 255 -22.83 -1.60 -4.82
CA ALA A 255 -22.73 -1.41 -3.39
C ALA A 255 -24.01 -1.90 -2.68
N CYS A 256 -25.19 -1.73 -3.27
CA CYS A 256 -26.49 -2.10 -2.67
C CYS A 256 -27.31 -3.07 -3.52
N ASP A 257 -26.68 -3.74 -4.49
CA ASP A 257 -27.28 -4.70 -5.40
C ASP A 257 -28.58 -4.21 -6.06
N GLY A 258 -28.59 -2.94 -6.50
CA GLY A 258 -29.77 -2.38 -7.14
C GLY A 258 -30.87 -1.86 -6.20
N ARG A 259 -30.78 -2.10 -4.89
CA ARG A 259 -31.87 -1.80 -3.94
C ARG A 259 -31.99 -0.33 -3.56
N GLY A 260 -30.90 0.42 -3.69
CA GLY A 260 -30.83 1.82 -3.27
C GLY A 260 -30.66 2.03 -1.77
N HIS A 261 -30.87 1.02 -0.93
CA HIS A 261 -30.78 1.13 0.54
C HIS A 261 -30.13 -0.11 1.16
N TYR A 262 -29.69 0.04 2.41
CA TYR A 262 -29.23 -1.02 3.30
C TYR A 262 -30.15 -1.12 4.51
N GLU A 263 -30.37 -2.33 5.00
CA GLU A 263 -31.00 -2.53 6.30
C GLU A 263 -29.92 -2.47 7.38
N CYS A 264 -30.08 -1.52 8.31
CA CYS A 264 -29.18 -1.35 9.44
C CYS A 264 -29.93 -1.63 10.73
N THR A 265 -29.37 -2.50 11.55
CA THR A 265 -29.83 -2.68 12.93
C THR A 265 -29.30 -1.54 13.78
N TYR A 266 -30.19 -0.88 14.52
CA TYR A 266 -29.81 0.15 15.47
C TYR A 266 -30.35 -0.20 16.85
N ARG A 267 -29.61 0.21 17.89
CA ARG A 267 -30.09 0.09 19.26
C ARG A 267 -31.05 1.24 19.53
N MET A 268 -32.18 0.94 20.14
CA MET A 268 -33.09 1.96 20.62
C MET A 268 -32.67 2.34 22.05
N PRO A 269 -32.02 3.50 22.25
CA PRO A 269 -31.47 3.86 23.57
C PRO A 269 -32.56 4.13 24.60
N ASP A 270 -33.73 4.59 24.15
CA ASP A 270 -34.85 5.04 24.99
C ASP A 270 -35.88 3.94 25.28
N VAL A 271 -35.67 2.73 24.77
CA VAL A 271 -36.56 1.59 25.03
C VAL A 271 -35.99 0.74 26.17
N PRO A 272 -36.79 0.42 27.21
CA PRO A 272 -36.36 -0.45 28.29
C PRO A 272 -35.79 -1.77 27.78
N ARG A 273 -34.85 -2.35 28.54
CA ARG A 273 -34.33 -3.69 28.24
C ARG A 273 -35.45 -4.72 28.30
N LEU A 274 -35.36 -5.72 27.43
CA LEU A 274 -36.25 -6.87 27.47
C LEU A 274 -36.03 -7.67 28.77
N PRO A 275 -37.00 -8.52 29.19
CA PRO A 275 -36.90 -9.30 30.44
C PRO A 275 -35.65 -10.18 30.54
N ASP A 276 -35.07 -10.57 29.42
CA ASP A 276 -33.82 -11.34 29.31
C ASP A 276 -32.55 -10.47 29.45
N GLY A 277 -32.70 -9.16 29.66
CA GLY A 277 -31.61 -8.19 29.79
C GLY A 277 -31.04 -7.69 28.45
N SER A 278 -31.53 -8.19 27.31
CA SER A 278 -31.11 -7.74 25.98
C SER A 278 -31.65 -6.33 25.67
N ARG A 279 -30.95 -5.59 24.81
CA ARG A 279 -31.43 -4.29 24.34
C ARG A 279 -32.26 -4.50 23.08
N PRO A 280 -33.49 -3.97 23.00
CA PRO A 280 -34.27 -4.04 21.78
C PRO A 280 -33.55 -3.32 20.63
N THR A 281 -33.57 -3.96 19.46
CA THR A 281 -32.98 -3.42 18.23
C THR A 281 -34.09 -3.15 17.23
N GLY A 282 -33.98 -2.04 16.51
CA GLY A 282 -34.83 -1.72 15.37
C GLY A 282 -34.06 -1.99 14.07
N ILE A 283 -34.79 -2.20 12.98
CA ILE A 283 -34.22 -2.18 11.63
C ILE A 283 -34.64 -0.87 10.99
N MET A 284 -33.69 -0.11 10.43
CA MET A 284 -33.99 1.03 9.59
C MET A 284 -33.34 0.87 8.21
N ALA A 285 -34.04 1.35 7.18
CA ALA A 285 -33.46 1.47 5.86
C ALA A 285 -32.60 2.73 5.78
N VAL A 286 -31.32 2.59 5.42
CA VAL A 286 -30.38 3.69 5.20
C VAL A 286 -30.08 3.78 3.72
N ALA A 287 -30.21 4.96 3.13
CA ALA A 287 -29.90 5.18 1.73
C ALA A 287 -28.43 4.82 1.42
N CYS A 288 -28.21 4.10 0.31
CA CYS A 288 -26.89 3.71 -0.11
C CYS A 288 -26.06 4.95 -0.46
N ALA A 289 -24.92 5.13 0.20
CA ALA A 289 -24.06 6.30 -0.01
C ALA A 289 -23.48 6.37 -1.44
N ALA A 290 -23.36 5.26 -2.14
CA ALA A 290 -22.78 5.22 -3.49
C ALA A 290 -23.77 5.67 -4.58
N CYS A 291 -25.06 5.32 -4.47
CA CYS A 291 -26.10 5.71 -5.44
C CYS A 291 -27.10 6.73 -4.88
N HIS A 292 -26.95 7.16 -3.63
CA HIS A 292 -27.83 8.09 -2.93
C HIS A 292 -29.31 7.66 -2.95
N GLY A 293 -29.59 6.37 -2.73
CA GLY A 293 -30.98 5.88 -2.70
C GLY A 293 -31.52 5.35 -4.03
N ARG A 294 -30.86 5.65 -5.16
CA ARG A 294 -31.41 5.37 -6.50
C ARG A 294 -31.33 3.91 -6.95
N GLY A 295 -30.46 3.12 -6.33
CA GLY A 295 -30.22 1.75 -6.75
C GLY A 295 -29.41 1.61 -8.04
N THR A 296 -29.17 2.69 -8.78
CA THR A 296 -28.41 2.66 -10.05
C THR A 296 -27.18 3.57 -10.00
N VAL A 297 -26.16 3.23 -10.79
CA VAL A 297 -24.94 4.02 -11.01
C VAL A 297 -24.64 4.10 -12.50
N ILE A 298 -23.82 5.06 -12.92
CA ILE A 298 -23.36 5.09 -14.31
C ILE A 298 -22.61 3.79 -14.63
N CYS A 299 -22.97 3.19 -15.77
CA CYS A 299 -22.27 2.04 -16.28
C CYS A 299 -20.81 2.38 -16.59
N ARG A 300 -19.87 1.72 -15.90
CA ARG A 300 -18.44 1.94 -16.08
C ARG A 300 -17.96 1.68 -17.51
N ALA A 301 -18.56 0.71 -18.19
CA ALA A 301 -18.21 0.38 -19.58
C ALA A 301 -18.68 1.44 -20.59
N CYS A 302 -19.75 2.17 -20.28
CA CYS A 302 -20.29 3.24 -21.12
C CYS A 302 -19.83 4.64 -20.70
N PHE A 303 -19.15 4.78 -19.56
CA PHE A 303 -18.73 6.09 -19.07
C PHE A 303 -17.73 6.73 -20.03
N ARG A 304 -18.07 7.93 -20.51
CA ARG A 304 -17.21 8.78 -21.34
C ARG A 304 -16.85 10.01 -20.51
N GLY A 305 -15.65 10.01 -19.92
CA GLY A 305 -15.16 11.08 -19.05
C GLY A 305 -13.95 10.61 -18.22
N ASP A 306 -13.39 11.52 -17.43
CA ASP A 306 -12.39 11.17 -16.40
C ASP A 306 -13.09 10.56 -15.18
N PRO A 307 -12.84 9.28 -14.82
CA PRO A 307 -13.46 8.65 -13.66
C PRO A 307 -13.00 9.24 -12.33
N TYR A 308 -11.93 10.04 -12.32
CA TYR A 308 -11.41 10.72 -11.15
C TYR A 308 -11.96 12.14 -10.97
N ASP A 309 -12.65 12.68 -11.98
CA ASP A 309 -13.41 13.93 -11.85
C ASP A 309 -14.77 13.64 -11.19
N VAL A 310 -14.74 13.59 -9.85
CA VAL A 310 -15.91 13.28 -9.02
C VAL A 310 -17.07 14.25 -9.25
N ASP A 311 -16.80 15.50 -9.62
CA ASP A 311 -17.83 16.52 -9.81
C ASP A 311 -18.50 16.40 -11.18
N ALA A 312 -17.74 16.08 -12.23
CA ALA A 312 -18.28 15.73 -13.54
C ALA A 312 -19.14 14.46 -13.47
N VAL A 313 -18.68 13.42 -12.77
CA VAL A 313 -19.45 12.17 -12.55
C VAL A 313 -20.76 12.48 -11.84
N ARG A 314 -20.72 13.28 -10.76
CA ARG A 314 -21.93 13.71 -10.04
C ARG A 314 -22.86 14.54 -10.90
N ALA A 315 -22.35 15.42 -11.75
CA ALA A 315 -23.16 16.22 -12.67
C ALA A 315 -23.85 15.37 -13.74
N ILE A 316 -23.20 14.31 -14.23
CA ILE A 316 -23.83 13.32 -15.12
C ILE A 316 -24.93 12.56 -14.37
N MET A 317 -24.64 12.04 -13.16
CA MET A 317 -25.63 11.33 -12.33
C MET A 317 -26.87 12.18 -12.05
N ARG A 318 -26.72 13.47 -11.75
CA ARG A 318 -27.85 14.37 -11.48
C ARG A 318 -28.78 14.58 -12.67
N ARG A 319 -28.28 14.43 -13.90
CA ARG A 319 -29.05 14.63 -15.15
C ARG A 319 -29.74 13.36 -15.65
N LYS A 320 -29.41 12.19 -15.08
CA LYS A 320 -30.05 10.93 -15.47
C LYS A 320 -31.40 10.78 -14.76
N PRO A 321 -32.48 10.43 -15.49
CA PRO A 321 -33.77 10.14 -14.88
C PRO A 321 -33.66 8.92 -13.96
N ASP A 322 -34.52 8.89 -12.93
CA ASP A 322 -34.65 7.76 -12.01
C ASP A 322 -35.23 6.52 -12.73
#